data_AF-I3XDN3-F1
#
_entry.id   AF-I3XDN3-F1
#
_cell.length_a   1.000
_cell.length_b   1.000
_cell.length_c   1.000
_cell.angle_alpha   90.00
_cell.angle_beta   90.00
_cell.angle_gamma   90.00
#
_symmetry.space_group_name_H-M   'P 1'
#
loop_
_entity.id
_entity.type
_entity.pdbx_description
1 polymer ?
#
loop_
_entity_poly.entity_id
_entity_poly.type
_entity_poly.pdbx_seq_one_letter_code
_entity_poly.pdbx_strand_id
1 'polypeptide(L)'
;MSEALVRSICAEFEIEIIPANEFPKPGQTRAVATMRRILEKHGDGHLRLVVSTLAETEGNQWLIEECSLWISDLILVCSEWIDENASAWLELWDRLELGSIMLAADHLRGTTPVRHALAALIYSRLSSLAGYGLSNKDSGYGLRQRAGVTNSRNRRLELGRQLLKTRARPRPSQWKGYLQEAGLSYFRAVNAMRLAREADQQERSAA
;
A
#
# COMPACT_ATOMS: atom_id res chain seq x y z
N MET A 1 -30.99 -15.12 3.08
CA MET A 1 -29.80 -16.00 2.91
C MET A 1 -28.48 -15.26 3.18
N SER A 2 -28.28 -14.01 2.73
CA SER A 2 -26.98 -13.33 2.87
C SER A 2 -26.53 -13.09 4.32
N GLU A 3 -27.44 -12.81 5.26
CA GLU A 3 -27.04 -12.50 6.65
C GLU A 3 -26.53 -13.70 7.45
N ALA A 4 -27.16 -14.87 7.33
CA ALA A 4 -26.70 -16.08 8.02
C ALA A 4 -25.29 -16.48 7.55
N LEU A 5 -25.01 -16.32 6.25
CA LEU A 5 -23.69 -16.58 5.70
C LEU A 5 -22.65 -15.55 6.16
N VAL A 6 -23.00 -14.27 6.24
CA VAL A 6 -22.11 -13.24 6.85
C VAL A 6 -21.76 -13.60 8.29
N ARG A 7 -22.74 -14.02 9.10
CA ARG A 7 -22.50 -14.46 10.48
C ARG A 7 -21.59 -15.67 10.55
N SER A 8 -21.80 -16.65 9.66
CA SER A 8 -20.92 -17.82 9.55
C SER A 8 -19.49 -17.41 9.22
N ILE A 9 -19.29 -16.54 8.22
CA ILE A 9 -17.97 -16.06 7.83
C ILE A 9 -17.31 -15.28 8.97
N CYS A 10 -18.04 -14.41 9.67
CA CYS A 10 -17.47 -13.71 10.83
C CYS A 10 -17.01 -14.69 11.92
N ALA A 11 -17.80 -15.74 12.19
CA ALA A 11 -17.46 -16.76 13.17
C ALA A 11 -16.22 -17.58 12.78
N GLU A 12 -15.95 -17.79 11.49
CA GLU A 12 -14.72 -18.45 11.00
C GLU A 12 -13.44 -17.71 11.44
N PHE A 13 -13.51 -16.39 11.62
CA PHE A 13 -12.39 -15.52 12.00
C PHE A 13 -12.53 -14.95 13.42
N GLU A 14 -13.34 -15.59 14.27
CA GLU A 14 -13.58 -15.17 15.67
C GLU A 14 -14.11 -13.73 15.83
N ILE A 15 -14.85 -13.23 14.83
CA ILE A 15 -15.43 -11.88 14.85
C ILE A 15 -16.83 -11.91 15.45
N GLU A 16 -17.01 -11.18 16.53
CA GLU A 16 -18.31 -10.99 17.17
C GLU A 16 -19.11 -9.88 16.49
N ILE A 17 -20.35 -10.18 16.11
CA ILE A 17 -21.28 -9.17 15.60
C ILE A 17 -22.07 -8.57 16.77
N ILE A 18 -21.88 -7.28 17.01
CA ILE A 18 -22.54 -6.53 18.08
C ILE A 18 -23.68 -5.64 17.56
N PRO A 19 -24.60 -5.19 18.43
CA PRO A 19 -25.63 -4.22 18.08
C PRO A 19 -25.09 -2.88 17.56
N ALA A 20 -25.88 -2.21 16.71
CA ALA A 20 -25.45 -0.96 16.06
C ALA A 20 -25.21 0.22 17.03
N ASN A 21 -25.83 0.19 18.21
CA ASN A 21 -25.74 1.20 19.26
C ASN A 21 -24.54 1.01 20.19
N GLU A 22 -23.74 -0.05 20.02
CA GLU A 22 -22.56 -0.33 20.82
C GLU A 22 -21.28 0.05 20.08
N PHE A 23 -20.24 0.41 20.84
CA PHE A 23 -18.92 0.71 20.28
C PHE A 23 -18.11 -0.59 20.19
N PRO A 24 -17.60 -0.96 19.00
CA PRO A 24 -16.86 -2.20 18.82
C PRO A 24 -15.52 -2.20 19.54
N LYS A 25 -15.19 -3.32 20.18
CA LYS A 25 -13.85 -3.66 20.68
C LYS A 25 -13.07 -4.43 19.61
N PRO A 26 -11.75 -4.67 19.80
CA PRO A 26 -10.99 -5.57 18.94
C PRO A 26 -11.71 -6.92 18.76
N GLY A 27 -11.79 -7.41 17.52
CA GLY A 27 -12.53 -8.64 17.18
C GLY A 27 -14.06 -8.47 17.12
N GLN A 28 -14.58 -7.26 17.23
CA GLN A 28 -16.03 -7.00 17.13
C GLN A 28 -16.37 -6.12 15.94
N THR A 29 -17.59 -6.26 15.41
CA THR A 29 -18.10 -5.42 14.33
C THR A 29 -19.60 -5.24 14.40
N ARG A 30 -20.08 -4.11 13.89
CA ARG A 30 -21.51 -3.84 13.62
C ARG A 30 -21.80 -3.70 12.13
N ALA A 31 -20.81 -3.88 11.26
CA ALA A 31 -20.87 -3.55 9.84
C ALA A 31 -21.49 -4.67 8.96
N VAL A 32 -22.50 -5.37 9.48
CA VAL A 32 -23.14 -6.51 8.80
C VAL A 32 -23.75 -6.12 7.46
N ALA A 33 -24.38 -4.95 7.36
CA ALA A 33 -24.97 -4.47 6.11
C ALA A 33 -23.92 -4.31 5.00
N THR A 34 -22.71 -3.87 5.36
CA THR A 34 -21.59 -3.71 4.43
C THR A 34 -21.07 -5.06 3.95
N MET A 35 -20.90 -6.02 4.87
CA MET A 35 -20.49 -7.38 4.51
C MET A 35 -21.54 -8.07 3.63
N ARG A 36 -22.84 -7.89 3.91
CA ARG A 36 -23.91 -8.40 3.04
C ARG A 36 -23.81 -7.84 1.63
N ARG A 37 -23.57 -6.53 1.49
CA ARG A 37 -23.37 -5.90 0.18
C ARG A 37 -22.14 -6.43 -0.57
N ILE A 38 -21.04 -6.70 0.13
CA ILE A 38 -19.83 -7.28 -0.47
C ILE A 38 -20.12 -8.71 -0.92
N LEU A 39 -20.72 -9.52 -0.06
CA LEU A 39 -21.11 -10.91 -0.33
C LEU A 39 -22.02 -11.01 -1.55
N GLU A 40 -23.06 -10.18 -1.60
CA GLU A 40 -24.05 -10.17 -2.70
C GLU A 40 -23.42 -9.77 -4.05
N LYS A 41 -22.34 -8.97 -4.03
CA LYS A 41 -21.67 -8.50 -5.25
C LYS A 41 -20.54 -9.40 -5.74
N HIS A 42 -19.77 -9.98 -4.80
CA HIS A 42 -18.48 -10.60 -5.11
C HIS A 42 -18.39 -12.06 -4.65
N GLY A 43 -19.41 -12.57 -3.96
CA GLY A 43 -19.42 -13.94 -3.45
C GLY A 43 -18.71 -14.08 -2.11
N ASP A 44 -18.80 -15.29 -1.56
CA ASP A 44 -18.33 -15.64 -0.23
C ASP A 44 -16.81 -15.78 -0.16
N GLY A 45 -16.17 -16.32 -1.20
CA GLY A 45 -14.70 -16.37 -1.29
C GLY A 45 -14.05 -14.99 -1.18
N HIS A 46 -14.62 -13.99 -1.86
CA HIS A 46 -14.15 -12.60 -1.79
C HIS A 46 -14.36 -11.99 -0.40
N LEU A 47 -15.52 -12.23 0.21
CA LEU A 47 -15.78 -11.73 1.56
C LEU A 47 -14.82 -12.36 2.58
N ARG A 48 -14.54 -13.67 2.50
CA ARG A 48 -13.56 -14.33 3.38
C ARG A 48 -12.19 -13.68 3.28
N LEU A 49 -11.71 -13.39 2.07
CA LEU A 49 -10.42 -12.72 1.88
C LEU A 49 -10.39 -11.30 2.47
N VAL A 50 -11.50 -10.54 2.34
CA VAL A 50 -11.63 -9.21 2.98
C VAL A 50 -11.54 -9.35 4.50
N VAL A 51 -12.29 -10.29 5.07
CA VAL A 51 -12.38 -10.46 6.51
C VAL A 51 -11.06 -11.00 7.09
N SER A 52 -10.47 -12.01 6.46
CA SER A 52 -9.17 -12.57 6.88
C SER A 52 -8.07 -11.51 6.84
N THR A 53 -8.03 -10.68 5.78
CA THR A 53 -7.06 -9.58 5.67
C THR A 53 -7.14 -8.62 6.85
N LEU A 54 -8.33 -8.29 7.36
CA LEU A 54 -8.49 -7.37 8.49
C LEU A 54 -8.34 -8.05 9.86
N ALA A 55 -8.77 -9.30 9.98
CA ALA A 55 -8.83 -10.00 11.26
C ALA A 55 -7.51 -10.69 11.63
N GLU A 56 -6.78 -11.22 10.64
CA GLU A 56 -5.58 -12.03 10.88
C GLU A 56 -4.29 -11.22 10.85
N THR A 57 -4.34 -9.97 10.38
CA THR A 57 -3.14 -9.12 10.28
C THR A 57 -2.91 -8.28 11.54
N GLU A 58 -1.64 -8.12 11.90
CA GLU A 58 -1.21 -7.53 13.16
C GLU A 58 -1.69 -6.08 13.29
N GLY A 59 -2.33 -5.77 14.41
CA GLY A 59 -2.76 -4.41 14.73
C GLY A 59 -3.98 -3.92 13.96
N ASN A 60 -4.67 -4.78 13.19
CA ASN A 60 -5.85 -4.42 12.40
C ASN A 60 -7.18 -4.97 12.98
N GLN A 61 -7.14 -5.78 14.05
CA GLN A 61 -8.32 -6.47 14.59
C GLN A 61 -9.41 -5.54 15.16
N TRP A 62 -9.05 -4.30 15.47
CA TRP A 62 -9.98 -3.26 15.95
C TRP A 62 -10.63 -2.46 14.82
N LEU A 63 -10.30 -2.78 13.56
CA LEU A 63 -10.64 -1.98 12.39
C LEU A 63 -11.62 -2.68 11.45
N ILE A 64 -12.55 -3.48 11.96
CA ILE A 64 -13.58 -4.12 11.13
C ILE A 64 -14.84 -3.23 11.13
N GLU A 65 -14.76 -2.13 10.38
CA GLU A 65 -15.83 -1.14 10.24
C GLU A 65 -16.32 -1.04 8.79
N GLU A 66 -17.41 -0.29 8.57
CA GLU A 66 -17.94 -0.10 7.22
C GLU A 66 -16.88 0.46 6.26
N CYS A 67 -16.06 1.42 6.68
CA CYS A 67 -15.11 2.08 5.78
C CYS A 67 -13.91 1.20 5.43
N SER A 68 -13.38 0.43 6.38
CA SER A 68 -12.26 -0.49 6.17
C SER A 68 -12.68 -1.77 5.44
N LEU A 69 -13.91 -2.26 5.60
CA LEU A 69 -14.40 -3.40 4.80
C LEU A 69 -14.40 -3.14 3.29
N TRP A 70 -14.40 -1.87 2.87
CA TRP A 70 -14.25 -1.51 1.45
C TRP A 70 -12.84 -1.70 0.88
N ILE A 71 -11.89 -2.26 1.64
CA ILE A 71 -10.66 -2.85 1.07
C ILE A 71 -10.97 -3.94 0.04
N SER A 72 -12.21 -4.44 0.05
CA SER A 72 -12.85 -5.16 -1.06
C SER A 72 -12.48 -4.60 -2.43
N ASP A 73 -12.46 -3.27 -2.61
CA ASP A 73 -12.09 -2.64 -3.88
C ASP A 73 -10.61 -2.89 -4.24
N LEU A 74 -9.71 -2.89 -3.24
CA LEU A 74 -8.28 -3.11 -3.45
C LEU A 74 -7.99 -4.57 -3.78
N ILE A 75 -8.66 -5.50 -3.11
CA ILE A 75 -8.55 -6.93 -3.40
C ILE A 75 -8.97 -7.21 -4.84
N LEU A 76 -10.05 -6.58 -5.34
CA LEU A 76 -10.44 -6.71 -6.75
C LEU A 76 -9.40 -6.13 -7.71
N VAL A 77 -8.82 -4.98 -7.36
CA VAL A 77 -7.81 -4.32 -8.20
C VAL A 77 -6.50 -5.09 -8.24
N CYS A 78 -6.16 -5.82 -7.18
CA CYS A 78 -4.90 -6.54 -7.01
C CYS A 78 -5.05 -8.07 -7.08
N SER A 79 -6.20 -8.57 -7.55
CA SER A 79 -6.54 -10.01 -7.46
C SER A 79 -5.51 -10.92 -8.13
N GLU A 80 -5.03 -10.56 -9.33
CA GLU A 80 -4.02 -11.36 -10.05
C GLU A 80 -2.71 -11.44 -9.25
N TRP A 81 -2.32 -10.32 -8.62
CA TRP A 81 -1.13 -10.30 -7.77
C TRP A 81 -1.34 -11.13 -6.50
N ILE A 82 -2.51 -11.03 -5.86
CA ILE A 82 -2.84 -11.78 -4.64
C ILE A 82 -2.86 -13.29 -4.90
N ASP A 83 -3.42 -13.74 -6.03
CA ASP A 83 -3.48 -15.16 -6.40
C ASP A 83 -2.08 -15.79 -6.47
N GLU A 84 -1.08 -15.01 -6.92
CA GLU A 84 0.33 -15.45 -6.98
C GLU A 84 1.11 -15.22 -5.68
N ASN A 85 0.63 -14.33 -4.79
CA ASN A 85 1.40 -13.79 -3.66
C ASN A 85 0.60 -13.71 -2.34
N ALA A 86 -0.29 -14.67 -2.08
CA ALA A 86 -1.22 -14.62 -0.94
C ALA A 86 -0.54 -14.37 0.43
N SER A 87 0.58 -15.03 0.72
CA SER A 87 1.32 -14.80 1.97
C SER A 87 1.93 -13.40 2.03
N ALA A 88 2.50 -12.92 0.93
CA ALA A 88 3.10 -11.58 0.86
C ALA A 88 2.04 -10.47 0.95
N TRP A 89 0.80 -10.74 0.54
CA TRP A 89 -0.33 -9.84 0.80
C TRP A 89 -0.49 -9.63 2.31
N LEU A 90 -0.63 -10.69 3.10
CA LEU A 90 -0.79 -10.59 4.56
C LEU A 90 0.42 -9.90 5.22
N GLU A 91 1.65 -10.25 4.82
CA GLU A 91 2.87 -9.60 5.33
C GLU A 91 2.93 -8.09 5.03
N LEU A 92 2.41 -7.65 3.88
CA LEU A 92 2.32 -6.22 3.57
C LEU A 92 1.30 -5.51 4.48
N TRP A 93 0.22 -6.20 4.84
CA TRP A 93 -0.81 -5.69 5.74
C TRP A 93 -0.36 -5.65 7.20
N ASP A 94 0.44 -6.62 7.66
CA ASP A 94 1.07 -6.57 8.99
C ASP A 94 1.98 -5.35 9.16
N ARG A 95 2.62 -4.94 8.07
CA ARG A 95 3.48 -3.74 8.03
C ARG A 95 2.70 -2.45 7.83
N LEU A 96 1.39 -2.53 7.59
CA LEU A 96 0.54 -1.38 7.34
C LEU A 96 0.03 -0.83 8.67
N GLU A 97 0.35 0.43 8.97
CA GLU A 97 -0.24 1.14 10.10
C GLU A 97 -1.69 1.58 9.76
N LEU A 98 -2.62 0.64 9.59
CA LEU A 98 -3.98 0.93 9.07
C LEU A 98 -4.70 1.98 9.92
N GLY A 99 -4.52 1.94 11.24
CA GLY A 99 -5.11 2.92 12.15
C GLY A 99 -4.70 4.37 11.86
N SER A 100 -3.41 4.60 11.58
CA SER A 100 -2.92 5.95 11.25
C SER A 100 -3.47 6.42 9.89
N ILE A 101 -3.63 5.49 8.95
CA ILE A 101 -4.23 5.77 7.64
C ILE A 101 -5.72 6.10 7.78
N MET A 102 -6.45 5.36 8.61
CA MET A 102 -7.87 5.61 8.86
C MET A 102 -8.08 6.95 9.54
N LEU A 103 -7.25 7.30 10.53
CA LEU A 103 -7.26 8.64 11.13
C LEU A 103 -6.99 9.73 10.08
N ALA A 104 -6.01 9.54 9.19
CA ALA A 104 -5.74 10.49 8.11
C ALA A 104 -6.91 10.65 7.14
N ALA A 105 -7.58 9.54 6.77
CA ALA A 105 -8.76 9.56 5.93
C ALA A 105 -9.96 10.24 6.62
N ASP A 106 -10.09 10.08 7.94
CA ASP A 106 -11.17 10.68 8.73
C ASP A 106 -11.11 12.22 8.74
N HIS A 107 -9.91 12.81 8.72
CA HIS A 107 -9.72 14.26 8.58
C HIS A 107 -10.30 14.84 7.27
N LEU A 108 -10.58 14.00 6.27
CA LEU A 108 -11.18 14.40 4.99
C LEU A 108 -12.71 14.25 4.97
N ARG A 109 -13.30 13.74 6.06
CA ARG A 109 -14.74 13.50 6.18
C ARG A 109 -15.52 14.80 5.98
N GLY A 110 -16.68 14.68 5.32
CA GLY A 110 -17.54 15.82 4.96
C GLY A 110 -17.14 16.53 3.66
N THR A 111 -15.89 16.34 3.19
CA THR A 111 -15.44 16.87 1.89
C THR A 111 -15.22 15.75 0.87
N THR A 112 -14.55 14.68 1.28
CA THR A 112 -14.22 13.54 0.42
C THR A 112 -14.90 12.27 0.96
N PRO A 113 -15.48 11.42 0.10
CA PRO A 113 -15.95 10.12 0.55
C PRO A 113 -14.80 9.29 1.15
N VAL A 114 -14.89 9.01 2.45
CA VAL A 114 -13.82 8.38 3.24
C VAL A 114 -13.37 7.04 2.63
N ARG A 115 -14.30 6.24 2.06
CA ARG A 115 -13.99 5.00 1.33
C ARG A 115 -12.92 5.21 0.25
N HIS A 116 -13.09 6.22 -0.60
CA HIS A 116 -12.18 6.45 -1.73
C HIS A 116 -10.84 7.02 -1.26
N ALA A 117 -10.86 7.90 -0.26
CA ALA A 117 -9.63 8.40 0.36
C ALA A 117 -8.83 7.27 1.01
N LEU A 118 -9.49 6.43 1.82
CA LEU A 118 -8.88 5.30 2.50
C LEU A 118 -8.29 4.30 1.50
N ALA A 119 -9.05 3.92 0.46
CA ALA A 119 -8.56 3.02 -0.58
C ALA A 119 -7.30 3.56 -1.28
N ALA A 120 -7.29 4.85 -1.65
CA ALA A 120 -6.14 5.47 -2.29
C ALA A 120 -4.90 5.52 -1.37
N LEU A 121 -5.09 5.87 -0.10
CA LEU A 121 -4.00 5.93 0.88
C LEU A 121 -3.42 4.55 1.16
N ILE A 122 -4.27 3.54 1.40
CA ILE A 122 -3.83 2.16 1.61
C ILE A 122 -3.06 1.66 0.39
N TYR A 123 -3.61 1.81 -0.82
CA TYR A 123 -2.95 1.36 -2.04
C TYR A 123 -1.58 2.03 -2.24
N SER A 124 -1.49 3.34 -1.99
CA SER A 124 -0.22 4.06 -2.06
C SER A 124 0.81 3.53 -1.06
N ARG A 125 0.39 3.16 0.16
CA ARG A 125 1.28 2.61 1.19
C ARG A 125 1.71 1.18 0.85
N LEU A 126 0.78 0.32 0.47
CA LEU A 126 1.07 -1.05 0.03
C LEU A 126 2.04 -1.06 -1.16
N SER A 127 1.79 -0.23 -2.18
CA SER A 127 2.68 -0.10 -3.33
C SER A 127 4.07 0.43 -2.95
N SER A 128 4.14 1.33 -1.96
CA SER A 128 5.42 1.82 -1.43
C SER A 128 6.18 0.75 -0.64
N LEU A 129 5.48 -0.10 0.12
CA LEU A 129 6.07 -1.20 0.89
C LEU A 129 6.57 -2.33 -0.03
N ALA A 130 5.83 -2.62 -1.10
CA ALA A 130 6.21 -3.57 -2.15
C ALA A 130 7.29 -3.04 -3.09
N GLY A 131 7.35 -1.70 -3.27
CA GLY A 131 8.27 -1.03 -4.18
C GLY A 131 7.79 -0.93 -5.63
N TYR A 132 6.58 -1.42 -5.93
CA TYR A 132 5.92 -1.38 -7.23
C TYR A 132 4.40 -1.40 -7.06
N GLY A 133 3.64 -1.17 -8.13
CA GLY A 133 2.17 -1.19 -8.10
C GLY A 133 1.63 -2.62 -8.12
N LEU A 134 0.60 -2.88 -7.30
CA LEU A 134 0.00 -4.22 -7.13
C LEU A 134 -1.22 -4.48 -8.03
N SER A 135 -1.69 -3.45 -8.75
CA SER A 135 -2.89 -3.55 -9.56
C SER A 135 -2.72 -4.44 -10.79
N ASN A 136 -3.73 -5.24 -11.12
CA ASN A 136 -3.83 -6.08 -12.33
C ASN A 136 -3.58 -5.29 -13.63
N LYS A 137 -3.83 -3.97 -13.62
CA LYS A 137 -3.65 -3.09 -14.77
C LYS A 137 -2.50 -2.13 -14.55
N ASP A 138 -1.56 -2.07 -15.49
CA ASP A 138 -0.60 -0.95 -15.57
C ASP A 138 -1.26 0.31 -16.18
N SER A 139 -2.30 0.81 -15.52
CA SER A 139 -3.04 2.02 -15.91
C SER A 139 -2.22 3.31 -15.79
N GLY A 140 -1.05 3.22 -15.14
CA GLY A 140 -0.17 4.35 -14.89
C GLY A 140 0.75 4.68 -16.06
N TYR A 141 0.89 3.86 -17.10
CA TYR A 141 1.91 4.04 -18.15
C TYR A 141 1.93 5.45 -18.76
N GLY A 142 0.78 5.94 -19.25
CA GLY A 142 0.68 7.27 -19.85
C GLY A 142 0.82 8.41 -18.84
N LEU A 143 0.46 8.20 -17.57
CA LEU A 143 0.73 9.15 -16.50
C LEU A 143 2.21 9.11 -16.09
N ARG A 144 2.89 7.96 -16.07
CA ARG A 144 4.35 7.85 -15.82
C ARG A 144 5.15 8.52 -16.92
N GLN A 145 4.68 8.42 -18.17
CA GLN A 145 5.25 9.16 -19.29
C GLN A 145 5.03 10.67 -19.19
N ARG A 146 3.79 11.10 -18.90
CA ARG A 146 3.41 12.53 -18.81
C ARG A 146 3.91 13.22 -17.55
N ALA A 147 3.86 12.53 -16.41
CA ALA A 147 4.49 12.92 -15.16
C ALA A 147 6.01 12.74 -15.20
N GLY A 148 6.62 12.63 -16.40
CA GLY A 148 8.05 12.76 -16.53
C GLY A 148 8.52 13.93 -15.66
N VAL A 149 9.35 13.60 -14.65
CA VAL A 149 10.21 14.48 -13.81
C VAL A 149 10.34 14.04 -12.33
N THR A 150 9.42 13.28 -11.70
CA THR A 150 9.62 12.83 -10.29
C THR A 150 10.44 11.54 -10.13
N ASN A 151 10.59 10.72 -11.18
CA ASN A 151 11.38 9.47 -11.13
C ASN A 151 11.98 9.05 -12.51
N SER A 152 12.25 10.00 -13.40
CA SER A 152 12.75 9.68 -14.76
C SER A 152 14.17 9.08 -14.71
N ARG A 153 14.49 8.17 -15.63
CA ARG A 153 15.85 7.59 -15.77
C ARG A 153 16.90 8.70 -15.86
N ASN A 154 16.65 9.74 -16.65
CA ASN A 154 17.55 10.89 -16.80
C ASN A 154 17.76 11.67 -15.49
N ARG A 155 16.72 11.89 -14.67
CA ARG A 155 16.87 12.54 -13.35
C ARG A 155 17.65 11.67 -12.37
N ARG A 156 17.49 10.35 -12.43
CA ARG A 156 18.30 9.39 -11.64
C ARG A 156 19.75 9.36 -12.09
N LEU A 157 20.00 9.46 -13.40
CA LEU A 157 21.34 9.59 -13.96
C LEU A 157 21.98 10.93 -13.58
N GLU A 158 21.23 12.03 -13.65
CA GLU A 158 21.69 13.36 -13.24
C GLU A 158 22.01 13.41 -11.74
N LEU A 159 21.10 12.93 -10.89
CA LEU A 159 21.33 12.78 -9.45
C LEU A 159 22.53 11.87 -9.18
N GLY A 160 22.65 10.75 -9.88
CA GLY A 160 23.77 9.83 -9.78
C GLY A 160 25.10 10.50 -10.14
N ARG A 161 25.15 11.23 -11.26
CA ARG A 161 26.32 12.00 -11.72
C ARG A 161 26.68 13.11 -10.72
N GLN A 162 25.69 13.82 -10.17
CA GLN A 162 25.91 14.81 -9.11
C GLN A 162 26.47 14.18 -7.83
N LEU A 163 25.88 13.08 -7.36
CA LEU A 163 26.35 12.36 -6.17
C LEU A 163 27.74 11.77 -6.35
N LEU A 164 28.08 11.27 -7.55
CA LEU A 164 29.43 10.80 -7.88
C LEU A 164 30.46 11.94 -7.82
N LYS A 165 30.13 13.12 -8.33
CA LYS A 165 30.97 14.32 -8.23
C LYS A 165 31.13 14.78 -6.78
N THR A 166 30.04 14.81 -6.00
CA THR A 166 30.08 15.26 -4.61
C THR A 166 30.77 14.26 -3.69
N ARG A 167 30.64 12.95 -3.94
CA ARG A 167 31.28 11.89 -3.15
C ARG A 167 32.82 11.94 -3.20
N ALA A 168 33.41 12.65 -4.16
CA ALA A 168 34.86 12.89 -4.19
C ALA A 168 35.36 13.83 -3.06
N ARG A 169 34.46 14.53 -2.33
CA ARG A 169 34.82 15.55 -1.34
C ARG A 169 34.79 15.09 0.13
N PRO A 170 33.72 14.47 0.66
CA PRO A 170 33.63 14.12 2.08
C PRO A 170 34.31 12.78 2.42
N ARG A 171 34.78 12.63 3.67
CA ARG A 171 35.26 11.33 4.20
C ARG A 171 34.11 10.32 4.26
N PRO A 172 34.37 9.00 4.15
CA PRO A 172 33.31 7.98 4.18
C PRO A 172 32.34 8.07 5.37
N SER A 173 32.84 8.50 6.54
CA SER A 173 32.04 8.70 7.76
C SER A 173 31.06 9.87 7.70
N GLN A 174 31.32 10.88 6.88
CA GLN A 174 30.50 12.10 6.73
C GLN A 174 29.43 11.96 5.65
N TRP A 175 29.57 10.98 4.76
CA TRP A 175 28.65 10.76 3.64
C TRP A 175 27.22 10.45 4.07
N LYS A 176 27.05 9.70 5.16
CA LYS A 176 25.74 9.36 5.69
C LYS A 176 24.98 10.61 6.18
N GLY A 177 25.67 11.52 6.86
CA GLY A 177 25.11 12.80 7.31
C GLY A 177 24.69 13.69 6.16
N TYR A 178 25.56 13.82 5.14
CA TYR A 178 25.24 14.56 3.92
C TYR A 178 23.98 14.03 3.21
N LEU A 179 23.82 12.70 3.11
CA LEU A 179 22.62 12.12 2.51
C LEU A 179 21.36 12.39 3.32
N GLN A 180 21.44 12.37 4.65
CA GLN A 180 20.33 12.69 5.53
C GLN A 180 19.90 14.16 5.40
N GLU A 181 20.86 15.09 5.37
CA GLU A 181 20.60 16.52 5.14
C GLU A 181 19.98 16.78 3.76
N ALA A 182 20.40 16.02 2.74
CA ALA A 182 19.83 16.09 1.40
C ALA A 182 18.47 15.37 1.24
N GLY A 183 17.92 14.78 2.32
CA GLY A 183 16.65 14.04 2.28
C GLY A 183 16.69 12.75 1.45
N LEU A 184 17.89 12.15 1.30
CA LEU A 184 18.11 10.96 0.49
C LEU A 184 18.42 9.74 1.36
N SER A 185 17.76 8.62 1.07
CA SER A 185 18.17 7.35 1.67
C SER A 185 19.49 6.86 1.06
N TYR A 186 20.28 6.15 1.86
CA TYR A 186 21.53 5.55 1.41
C TYR A 186 21.33 4.65 0.18
N PHE A 187 20.31 3.81 0.22
CA PHE A 187 19.96 2.91 -0.88
C PHE A 187 19.62 3.66 -2.18
N ARG A 188 18.84 4.74 -2.07
CA ARG A 188 18.47 5.59 -3.23
C ARG A 188 19.68 6.26 -3.84
N ALA A 189 20.60 6.76 -3.03
CA ALA A 189 21.84 7.36 -3.49
C ALA A 189 22.76 6.35 -4.19
N VAL A 190 22.95 5.16 -3.60
CA VAL A 190 23.78 4.09 -4.18
C VAL A 190 23.22 3.60 -5.51
N ASN A 191 21.91 3.40 -5.60
CA ASN A 191 21.26 2.94 -6.84
C ASN A 191 21.38 3.99 -7.96
N ALA A 192 21.18 5.28 -7.65
CA ALA A 192 21.37 6.36 -8.62
C ALA A 192 22.83 6.46 -9.11
N MET A 193 23.80 6.39 -8.21
CA MET A 193 25.23 6.39 -8.57
C MET A 193 25.64 5.18 -9.42
N ARG A 194 25.10 3.99 -9.12
CA ARG A 194 25.34 2.78 -9.92
C ARG A 194 24.81 2.94 -11.34
N LEU A 195 23.56 3.38 -11.50
CA LEU A 195 22.94 3.60 -12.81
C LEU A 195 23.72 4.62 -13.65
N ALA A 196 24.25 5.69 -13.01
CA ALA A 196 25.09 6.67 -13.69
C ALA A 196 26.40 6.06 -14.20
N ARG A 197 27.08 5.22 -13.41
CA ARG A 197 28.31 4.53 -13.84
C ARG A 197 28.06 3.59 -15.01
N GLU A 198 26.97 2.82 -14.95
CA GLU A 198 26.58 1.88 -16.01
C GLU A 198 26.27 2.61 -17.32
N ALA A 199 25.56 3.74 -17.24
CA ALA A 199 25.27 4.57 -18.42
C ALA A 199 26.54 5.21 -19.01
N ASP A 200 27.41 5.78 -18.17
CA ASP A 200 28.67 6.38 -18.63
C ASP A 200 29.61 5.32 -19.24
N GLN A 201 29.58 4.08 -18.74
CA GLN A 201 30.33 2.96 -19.32
C GLN A 201 29.76 2.56 -20.68
N GLN A 202 28.44 2.48 -20.83
CA GLN A 202 27.78 2.20 -22.11
C GLN A 202 28.05 3.29 -23.16
N GLU A 203 28.00 4.57 -22.76
CA GLU A 203 28.34 5.70 -23.64
C GLU A 203 29.81 5.63 -24.12
N ARG A 204 30.74 5.23 -23.24
CA ARG A 204 32.17 5.06 -23.60
C ARG A 204 32.44 3.84 -24.47
N SER A 205 31.64 2.78 -24.36
CA SER A 205 31.77 1.59 -25.20
C SER A 205 31.11 1.76 -26.58
N ALA A 206 30.26 2.78 -26.74
CA ALA A 206 29.57 3.09 -28.00
C ALA A 206 30.23 4.24 -28.79
N ALA A 207 31.28 4.87 -28.24
CA ALA A 207 32.09 5.92 -28.84
C ALA A 207 33.45 5.36 -29.31
#